data_AF-A0A2W1N7I6-F1
#
_entry.id   AF-A0A2W1N7I6-F1
#
_cell.length_a   1.000
_cell.length_b   1.000
_cell.length_c   1.000
_cell.angle_alpha   90.00
_cell.angle_beta   90.00
_cell.angle_gamma   90.00
#
_symmetry.space_group_name_H-M   'P 1'
#
loop_
_entity.id
_entity.type
_entity.pdbx_description
1 polymer ?
#
loop_
_entity_poly.entity_id
_entity_poly.type
_entity_poly.pdbx_seq_one_letter_code
_entity_poly.pdbx_strand_id
1 'polypeptide(L)'
;MSDSKELTVAQKAIGDFAPKLVELTDEVLFGDVWKREELSPRDRSLITVASLITGGNTQQLKNHLNLAKQNGLSENELIEAMTQLAFYAGWPKAMSAIMVAKEVFANEK
;
A
#
# COMPACT_ATOMS: atom_id res chain seq x y z
N MET A 1 -24.97 17.89 -18.20
CA MET A 1 -25.03 16.43 -18.39
C MET A 1 -24.09 15.83 -17.38
N SER A 2 -24.60 14.94 -16.53
CA SER A 2 -23.95 14.45 -15.33
C SER A 2 -22.73 13.60 -15.68
N ASP A 3 -21.52 14.13 -15.45
CA ASP A 3 -20.32 13.30 -15.34
C ASP A 3 -20.48 12.42 -14.10
N SER A 4 -21.03 11.22 -14.27
CA SER A 4 -20.98 10.18 -13.25
C SER A 4 -19.53 9.72 -13.13
N LYS A 5 -18.73 10.48 -12.37
CA LYS A 5 -17.37 10.10 -12.01
C LYS A 5 -17.42 8.73 -11.34
N GLU A 6 -16.62 7.79 -11.85
CA GLU A 6 -16.57 6.44 -11.27
C GLU A 6 -16.15 6.53 -9.80
N LEU A 7 -16.85 5.80 -8.93
CA LEU A 7 -16.58 5.81 -7.50
C LEU A 7 -15.15 5.29 -7.21
N THR A 8 -14.47 5.94 -6.28
CA THR A 8 -13.17 5.50 -5.78
C THR A 8 -13.27 4.15 -5.07
N VAL A 9 -12.14 3.47 -4.87
CA VAL A 9 -12.10 2.19 -4.14
C VAL A 9 -12.66 2.36 -2.72
N ALA A 10 -12.35 3.47 -2.05
CA ALA A 10 -12.84 3.78 -0.71
C ALA A 10 -14.36 4.03 -0.71
N GLN A 11 -14.88 4.79 -1.67
CA GLN A 11 -16.31 5.03 -1.85
C GLN A 11 -17.09 3.73 -2.05
N LYS A 12 -16.60 2.84 -2.93
CA LYS A 12 -17.22 1.54 -3.19
C LYS A 12 -17.22 0.62 -1.95
N ALA A 13 -16.17 0.69 -1.13
CA ALA A 13 -15.99 -0.22 0.00
C ALA A 13 -16.79 0.20 1.25
N ILE A 14 -16.78 1.48 1.60
CA ILE A 14 -17.27 1.97 2.90
C ILE A 14 -17.97 3.33 2.81
N GLY A 15 -18.34 3.82 1.61
CA GLY A 15 -18.95 5.14 1.41
C GLY A 15 -20.20 5.39 2.25
N ASP A 16 -21.14 4.44 2.26
CA ASP A 16 -22.39 4.56 3.00
C ASP A 16 -22.21 4.39 4.53
N PHE A 17 -21.13 3.73 4.95
CA PHE A 17 -20.87 3.38 6.34
C PHE A 17 -19.98 4.40 7.06
N ALA A 18 -18.93 4.88 6.40
CA ALA A 18 -17.92 5.78 6.96
C ALA A 18 -17.56 6.90 5.97
N PRO A 19 -18.51 7.77 5.58
CA PRO A 19 -18.31 8.76 4.52
C PRO A 19 -17.17 9.74 4.80
N LYS A 20 -16.95 10.13 6.06
CA LYS A 20 -15.84 11.03 6.41
C LYS A 20 -14.48 10.37 6.23
N LEU A 21 -14.35 9.07 6.48
CA LEU A 21 -13.09 8.36 6.24
C LEU A 21 -12.78 8.28 4.75
N VAL A 22 -13.81 8.09 3.92
CA VAL A 22 -13.69 8.14 2.47
C VAL A 22 -13.24 9.51 1.98
N GLU A 23 -13.89 10.59 2.45
CA GLU A 23 -13.49 11.96 2.13
C GLU A 23 -12.01 12.21 2.46
N LEU A 24 -11.56 11.86 3.67
CA LEU A 24 -10.15 12.02 4.06
C LEU A 24 -9.19 11.15 3.24
N THR A 25 -9.62 9.97 2.82
CA THR A 25 -8.83 9.08 1.97
C THR A 25 -8.64 9.69 0.58
N ASP A 26 -9.72 10.21 -0.01
CA ASP A 26 -9.70 10.73 -1.38
C ASP A 26 -9.06 12.12 -1.46
N GLU A 27 -9.37 13.02 -0.52
CA GLU A 27 -8.93 14.42 -0.57
C GLU A 27 -7.58 14.65 0.11
N VAL A 28 -7.37 14.10 1.31
CA VAL A 28 -6.16 14.38 2.10
C VAL A 28 -5.06 13.37 1.77
N LEU A 29 -5.36 12.07 1.86
CA LEU A 29 -4.34 11.04 1.66
C LEU A 29 -3.90 11.01 0.18
N PHE A 30 -4.78 10.62 -0.74
CA PHE A 30 -4.43 10.50 -2.15
C PHE A 30 -4.54 11.82 -2.92
N GLY A 31 -5.37 12.75 -2.46
CA GLY A 31 -5.58 14.05 -3.08
C GLY A 31 -4.43 15.05 -2.85
N ASP A 32 -3.73 14.95 -1.72
CA ASP A 32 -2.62 15.83 -1.30
C ASP A 32 -1.35 15.02 -0.95
N VAL A 33 -1.31 14.31 0.19
CA VAL A 33 -0.06 13.77 0.77
C VAL A 33 0.71 12.87 -0.21
N TRP A 34 0.01 12.02 -0.96
CA TRP A 34 0.64 11.13 -1.95
C TRP A 34 1.13 11.84 -3.23
N LYS A 35 0.68 13.07 -3.50
CA LYS A 35 1.08 13.87 -4.66
C LYS A 35 2.25 14.82 -4.39
N ARG A 36 2.64 14.98 -3.13
CA ARG A 36 3.76 15.83 -2.73
C ARG A 36 5.06 15.37 -3.39
N GLU A 37 5.78 16.31 -4.02
CA GLU A 37 6.92 16.02 -4.90
C GLU A 37 8.24 15.78 -4.15
N GLU A 38 8.34 16.16 -2.87
CA GLU A 38 9.61 16.08 -2.13
C GLU A 38 10.02 14.63 -1.80
N LEU A 39 9.09 13.68 -1.94
CA LEU A 39 9.39 12.25 -1.87
C LEU A 39 8.71 11.55 -3.03
N SER A 40 9.50 10.82 -3.82
CA SER A 40 9.03 10.14 -5.01
C SER A 40 7.90 9.13 -4.69
N PRO A 41 6.97 8.86 -5.62
CA PRO A 41 5.97 7.82 -5.42
C PRO A 41 6.58 6.45 -5.10
N ARG A 42 7.76 6.15 -5.68
CA ARG A 42 8.54 4.94 -5.40
C ARG A 42 8.90 4.85 -3.93
N ASP A 43 9.55 5.88 -3.39
CA ASP A 43 10.06 5.87 -2.02
C ASP A 43 8.92 5.99 -1.00
N ARG A 44 7.86 6.73 -1.34
CA ARG A 44 6.64 6.80 -0.53
C ARG A 44 5.96 5.43 -0.40
N SER A 45 5.93 4.66 -1.49
CA SER A 45 5.46 3.28 -1.45
C SER A 45 6.36 2.38 -0.60
N LEU A 46 7.69 2.50 -0.72
CA LEU A 46 8.62 1.72 0.09
C LEU A 46 8.40 1.95 1.59
N ILE A 47 8.30 3.22 2.00
CA ILE A 47 8.06 3.58 3.42
C ILE A 47 6.70 3.06 3.88
N THR A 48 5.65 3.20 3.05
CA THR A 48 4.32 2.71 3.40
C THR A 48 4.32 1.19 3.61
N VAL A 49 4.95 0.44 2.71
CA VAL A 49 5.12 -1.02 2.84
C VAL A 49 5.87 -1.35 4.12
N ALA A 50 6.99 -0.68 4.41
CA ALA A 50 7.78 -0.90 5.62
C ALA A 50 6.97 -0.62 6.90
N SER A 51 6.18 0.46 6.91
CA SER A 51 5.30 0.80 8.04
C SER A 51 4.20 -0.23 8.26
N LEU A 52 3.57 -0.74 7.19
CA LEU A 52 2.55 -1.79 7.30
C LEU A 52 3.12 -3.08 7.86
N ILE A 53 4.31 -3.48 7.40
CA ILE A 53 5.01 -4.68 7.90
C ILE A 53 5.33 -4.50 9.39
N THR A 54 5.93 -3.36 9.75
CA THR A 54 6.32 -3.07 11.14
C THR A 54 5.11 -3.02 12.08
N GLY A 55 3.98 -2.49 11.59
CA GLY A 55 2.71 -2.48 12.31
C GLY A 55 1.98 -3.82 12.37
N GLY A 56 2.37 -4.82 11.57
CA GLY A 56 1.65 -6.09 11.45
C GLY A 56 0.35 -6.01 10.63
N ASN A 57 0.19 -4.96 9.83
CA ASN A 57 -1.04 -4.63 9.08
C ASN A 57 -1.08 -5.34 7.72
N THR A 58 -0.92 -6.66 7.70
CA THR A 58 -0.78 -7.46 6.47
C THR A 58 -2.00 -7.42 5.56
N GLN A 59 -3.19 -7.14 6.09
CA GLN A 59 -4.42 -6.99 5.31
C GLN A 59 -4.35 -5.84 4.29
N GLN A 60 -3.59 -4.79 4.58
CA GLN A 60 -3.39 -3.66 3.66
C GLN A 60 -2.21 -3.88 2.72
N LEU A 61 -1.32 -4.83 3.04
CA LEU A 61 -0.04 -5.00 2.37
C LEU A 61 -0.21 -5.41 0.91
N LYS A 62 -1.20 -6.24 0.58
CA LYS A 62 -1.49 -6.68 -0.80
C LYS A 62 -1.63 -5.50 -1.77
N ASN A 63 -2.49 -4.53 -1.42
CA ASN A 63 -2.75 -3.37 -2.27
C ASN A 63 -1.51 -2.46 -2.38
N HIS A 64 -0.79 -2.28 -1.27
CA HIS A 64 0.41 -1.44 -1.26
C HIS A 64 1.63 -2.07 -1.94
N LEU A 65 1.72 -3.40 -2.03
CA LEU A 65 2.75 -4.07 -2.83
C LEU A 65 2.50 -3.87 -4.33
N ASN A 66 1.24 -3.99 -4.78
CA ASN A 66 0.89 -3.68 -6.17
C ASN A 66 1.18 -2.22 -6.52
N LEU A 67 0.80 -1.28 -5.63
CA LEU A 67 1.08 0.14 -5.81
C LEU A 67 2.60 0.43 -5.79
N ALA A 68 3.37 -0.25 -4.94
CA ALA A 68 4.82 -0.14 -4.89
C ALA A 68 5.46 -0.55 -6.22
N LYS A 69 5.01 -1.65 -6.81
CA LYS A 69 5.47 -2.12 -8.12
C LYS A 69 5.10 -1.15 -9.24
N GLN A 70 3.86 -0.66 -9.26
CA GLN A 70 3.41 0.37 -10.20
C GLN A 70 4.25 1.65 -10.10
N ASN A 71 4.68 2.01 -8.90
CA ASN A 71 5.56 3.15 -8.64
C ASN A 71 7.06 2.86 -8.87
N GLY A 72 7.42 1.67 -9.37
CA GLY A 72 8.78 1.36 -9.83
C GLY A 72 9.68 0.60 -8.85
N LEU A 73 9.14 0.01 -7.78
CA LEU A 73 9.89 -0.95 -6.96
C LEU A 73 9.85 -2.34 -7.62
N SER A 74 11.02 -2.98 -7.70
CA SER A 74 11.12 -4.39 -8.10
C SER A 74 10.68 -5.33 -6.99
N GLU A 75 10.28 -6.55 -7.36
CA GLU A 75 10.00 -7.61 -6.39
C GLU A 75 11.21 -7.91 -5.51
N ASN A 76 12.42 -7.88 -6.09
CA ASN A 76 13.67 -8.10 -5.36
C ASN A 76 13.88 -7.04 -4.27
N GLU A 77 13.68 -5.76 -4.58
CA GLU A 77 13.80 -4.68 -3.58
C GLU A 77 12.77 -4.82 -2.45
N LEU A 78 11.54 -5.23 -2.77
CA LEU A 78 10.49 -5.46 -1.78
C LEU A 78 10.79 -6.67 -0.88
N ILE A 79 11.30 -7.75 -1.46
CA ILE A 79 11.75 -8.94 -0.71
C ILE A 79 12.91 -8.57 0.21
N GLU A 80 13.91 -7.83 -0.27
CA GLU A 80 15.05 -7.38 0.54
C GLU A 80 14.61 -6.46 1.68
N ALA A 81 13.67 -5.53 1.43
CA ALA A 81 13.11 -4.70 2.50
C ALA A 81 12.42 -5.53 3.59
N MET A 82 11.63 -6.55 3.21
CA MET A 82 10.99 -7.47 4.17
C MET A 82 12.00 -8.29 4.95
N THR A 83 13.04 -8.79 4.29
CA THR A 83 14.15 -9.52 4.91
C THR A 83 14.88 -8.64 5.93
N GLN A 84 15.21 -7.41 5.54
CA GLN A 84 15.84 -6.43 6.44
C GLN A 84 14.96 -6.13 7.66
N LEU A 85 13.64 -5.98 7.46
CA LEU A 85 12.70 -5.72 8.54
C LEU A 85 12.53 -6.90 9.50
N ALA A 86 12.95 -8.13 9.16
CA ALA A 86 12.97 -9.23 10.12
C ALA A 86 13.85 -8.91 11.35
N PHE A 87 14.90 -8.12 11.15
CA PHE A 87 15.84 -7.70 12.21
C PHE A 87 15.33 -6.50 13.03
N TYR A 88 14.52 -5.61 12.43
CA TYR A 88 14.04 -4.39 13.10
C TYR A 88 12.61 -4.52 13.66
N ALA A 89 11.75 -5.28 12.98
CA ALA A 89 10.34 -5.46 13.33
C ALA A 89 10.03 -6.86 13.88
N GLY A 90 10.99 -7.79 13.79
CA GLY A 90 10.88 -9.17 14.27
C GLY A 90 10.46 -10.17 13.19
N TRP A 91 10.99 -11.39 13.32
CA TRP A 91 10.80 -12.49 12.37
C TRP A 91 9.34 -12.79 12.01
N PRO A 92 8.38 -12.83 12.96
CA PRO A 92 6.98 -13.15 12.64
C PRO A 92 6.35 -12.17 11.65
N LYS A 93 6.60 -10.87 11.81
CA LYS A 93 6.04 -9.83 10.92
C LYS A 93 6.62 -9.92 9.52
N ALA A 94 7.93 -10.13 9.41
CA ALA A 94 8.59 -10.33 8.12
C ALA A 94 8.10 -11.58 7.40
N MET A 95 7.94 -12.70 8.12
CA MET A 95 7.39 -13.94 7.55
C MET A 95 5.96 -13.76 7.04
N SER A 96 5.09 -13.11 7.82
CA SER A 96 3.72 -12.83 7.37
C SER A 96 3.70 -11.91 6.14
N ALA A 97 4.61 -10.92 6.07
CA ALA A 97 4.74 -10.04 4.92
C ALA A 97 5.19 -10.79 3.66
N ILE A 98 6.22 -11.64 3.77
CA ILE A 98 6.75 -12.45 2.67
C ILE A 98 5.68 -13.42 2.12
N MET A 99 4.83 -13.98 2.98
CA MET A 99 3.73 -14.83 2.52
C MET A 99 2.74 -14.06 1.65
N VAL A 100 2.37 -12.83 2.04
CA VAL A 100 1.53 -11.96 1.21
C VAL A 100 2.23 -11.59 -0.09
N ALA A 101 3.52 -11.26 -0.04
CA ALA A 101 4.31 -10.93 -1.23
C ALA A 101 4.36 -12.09 -2.23
N LYS A 102 4.56 -13.32 -1.75
CA LYS A 102 4.53 -14.53 -2.56
C LYS A 102 3.20 -14.71 -3.29
N GLU A 103 2.07 -14.45 -2.62
CA GLU A 103 0.75 -14.49 -3.26
C GLU A 103 0.57 -13.41 -4.32
N VAL A 104 1.03 -12.19 -4.05
CA VAL A 104 0.93 -11.06 -5.00
C VAL A 104 1.75 -11.34 -6.26
N PHE A 105 3.01 -11.74 -6.10
CA PHE A 105 3.96 -11.90 -7.21
C PHE A 105 3.69 -13.15 -8.05
N ALA A 106 3.09 -14.19 -7.47
CA ALA A 106 2.73 -15.40 -8.21
C ALA A 106 1.59 -15.19 -9.22
N ASN A 107 0.74 -14.17 -9.01
CA ASN A 107 -0.46 -13.92 -9.82
C ASN A 107 -0.20 -13.04 -11.05
N GLU A 108 1.06 -12.73 -11.37
CA GLU A 108 1.44 -11.89 -12.52
C GLU A 108 2.08 -12.68 -13.67
N LYS A 109 1.84 -13.99 -13.74
CA LYS A 109 2.20 -14.82 -14.91
C LYS A 109 1.06 -14.91 -15.92
#